data_AF-A0A4U7L2C5-F1
#
_entry.id   AF-A0A4U7L2C5-F1
#
_cell.length_a   1.000
_cell.length_b   1.000
_cell.length_c   1.000
_cell.angle_alpha   90.00
_cell.angle_beta   90.00
_cell.angle_gamma   90.00
#
_symmetry.space_group_name_H-M   'P 1'
#
loop_
_entity.id
_entity.type
_entity.pdbx_description
1 polymer ?
#
loop_
_entity_poly.entity_id
_entity_poly.type
_entity_poly.pdbx_seq_one_letter_code
_entity_poly.pdbx_strand_id
1 'polypeptide(L)'
;MSGLAEADQKELQTFLDAEQAKARVQSSIHTFTDRCWDQCVKSSIGSSFGCGEEACLSNCVERFLDTSLFIVNKLQEQRGQMS
;
A
#
# COMPACT_ATOMS: atom_id res chain seq x y z
N MET A 1 1.42 -12.61 -27.67
CA MET A 1 2.78 -12.99 -27.21
C MET A 1 3.23 -14.24 -27.95
N SER A 2 3.32 -14.19 -29.28
CA SER A 2 3.61 -15.36 -30.12
C SER A 2 4.83 -15.02 -30.95
N GLY A 3 6.02 -15.48 -30.50
CA GLY A 3 7.30 -15.21 -31.16
C GLY A 3 8.53 -15.08 -30.25
N LEU A 4 8.39 -15.18 -28.93
CA LEU A 4 9.51 -15.17 -27.98
C LEU A 4 9.93 -16.61 -27.63
N ALA A 5 11.22 -16.85 -27.41
CA ALA A 5 11.69 -18.12 -26.87
C ALA A 5 11.14 -18.32 -25.45
N GLU A 6 10.92 -19.57 -25.02
CA GLU A 6 10.33 -19.86 -23.70
C GLU A 6 11.11 -19.24 -22.53
N ALA A 7 12.43 -19.15 -22.66
CA ALA A 7 13.31 -18.48 -21.69
C ALA A 7 13.00 -16.98 -21.58
N ASP A 8 12.88 -16.28 -22.71
CA ASP A 8 12.57 -14.85 -22.77
C ASP A 8 11.16 -14.57 -22.22
N GLN A 9 10.21 -15.48 -22.45
CA GLN A 9 8.86 -15.36 -21.91
C GLN A 9 8.84 -15.44 -20.39
N LYS A 10 9.65 -16.34 -19.81
CA LYS A 10 9.77 -16.48 -18.35
C LYS A 10 10.46 -15.28 -17.70
N GLU A 11 11.51 -14.76 -18.33
CA GLU A 11 12.19 -13.54 -17.87
C GLU A 11 11.25 -12.34 -17.92
N LEU A 12 10.53 -12.16 -19.04
CA LEU A 12 9.55 -11.10 -19.18
C LEU A 12 8.44 -11.20 -18.14
N GLN A 13 7.93 -12.40 -17.85
CA GLN A 13 6.91 -12.58 -16.81
C GLN A 13 7.44 -12.16 -15.43
N THR A 14 8.67 -12.58 -15.09
CA THR A 14 9.32 -12.20 -13.83
C THR A 14 9.50 -10.69 -13.71
N PHE A 15 9.93 -10.04 -14.81
CA PHE A 15 10.06 -8.59 -14.88
C PHE A 15 8.72 -7.88 -14.69
N LEU A 16 7.67 -8.34 -15.39
CA LEU A 16 6.32 -7.76 -15.28
C LEU A 16 5.78 -7.89 -13.85
N ASP A 17 5.97 -9.04 -13.20
CA ASP A 17 5.52 -9.25 -11.82
C ASP A 17 6.20 -8.28 -10.85
N ALA A 18 7.52 -8.04 -11.03
CA ALA A 18 8.27 -7.07 -10.23
C ALA A 18 7.79 -5.63 -10.45
N GLU A 19 7.61 -5.21 -11.70
CA GLU A 19 7.12 -3.86 -12.01
C GLU A 19 5.67 -3.65 -11.55
N GLN A 20 4.82 -4.68 -11.64
CA GLN A 20 3.47 -4.62 -11.08
C GLN A 20 3.49 -4.49 -9.55
N ALA A 21 4.37 -5.22 -8.86
CA ALA A 21 4.51 -5.09 -7.41
C ALA A 21 4.91 -3.66 -7.02
N LYS A 22 5.88 -3.07 -7.75
CA LYS A 22 6.28 -1.67 -7.56
C LYS A 22 5.13 -0.70 -7.82
N ALA A 23 4.37 -0.89 -8.90
CA ALA A 23 3.23 -0.04 -9.23
C ALA A 23 2.14 -0.10 -8.13
N ARG A 24 1.88 -1.28 -7.56
CA ARG A 24 0.95 -1.43 -6.43
C ARG A 24 1.43 -0.65 -5.20
N VAL A 25 2.72 -0.72 -4.87
CA VAL A 25 3.30 0.06 -3.76
C VAL A 25 3.15 1.56 -4.00
N GLN A 26 3.45 2.05 -5.21
CA GLN A 26 3.28 3.46 -5.55
C GLN A 26 1.82 3.91 -5.45
N SER A 27 0.87 3.11 -5.92
CA SER A 27 -0.56 3.40 -5.78
C SER A 27 -0.99 3.49 -4.30
N SER A 28 -0.47 2.60 -3.45
CA SER A 28 -0.72 2.65 -2.02
C SER A 28 -0.12 3.90 -1.37
N ILE A 29 1.09 4.31 -1.77
CA ILE A 29 1.72 5.56 -1.31
C ILE A 29 0.81 6.74 -1.63
N HIS A 30 0.35 6.88 -2.87
CA HIS A 30 -0.57 7.96 -3.24
C HIS A 30 -1.86 7.94 -2.42
N THR A 31 -2.46 6.75 -2.24
CA THR A 31 -3.68 6.59 -1.44
C THR A 31 -3.47 7.04 0.00
N PHE A 32 -2.34 6.71 0.61
CA PHE A 32 -2.02 7.11 1.97
C PHE A 32 -1.65 8.58 2.08
N THR A 33 -0.95 9.13 1.09
CA THR A 33 -0.67 10.56 1.02
C THR A 33 -1.98 11.34 1.04
N ASP A 34 -2.92 11.05 0.14
CA ASP A 34 -4.19 11.79 0.06
C ASP A 34 -4.99 11.66 1.35
N ARG A 35 -5.18 10.43 1.83
CA ARG A 35 -5.96 10.16 3.05
C ARG A 35 -5.36 10.80 4.30
N CYS A 36 -4.08 10.58 4.53
CA CYS A 36 -3.43 11.03 5.76
C CYS A 36 -3.18 12.53 5.73
N TRP A 37 -3.03 13.13 4.55
CA TRP A 37 -3.02 14.57 4.38
C TRP A 37 -4.34 15.18 4.90
N ASP A 38 -5.47 14.75 4.37
CA ASP A 38 -6.80 15.27 4.75
C ASP A 38 -7.10 15.06 6.25
N GLN A 39 -6.57 13.97 6.83
CA GLN A 39 -6.80 13.64 8.22
C GLN A 39 -5.90 14.42 9.19
N CYS A 40 -4.63 14.64 8.83
CA CYS A 40 -3.60 15.14 9.76
C CYS A 40 -3.22 16.60 9.53
N VAL A 41 -3.27 17.10 8.30
CA VAL A 41 -2.83 18.45 7.96
C VAL A 41 -4.03 19.39 7.91
N LYS A 42 -4.38 19.95 9.07
CA LYS A 42 -5.52 20.88 9.25
C LYS A 42 -5.12 22.32 9.50
N SER A 43 -3.82 22.55 9.74
CA SER A 43 -3.23 23.85 10.03
C SER A 43 -2.93 24.63 8.75
N SER A 44 -2.59 25.91 8.89
CA SER A 44 -1.92 26.65 7.81
C SER A 44 -0.61 25.96 7.42
N ILE A 45 -0.44 25.69 6.13
CA ILE A 45 0.74 25.01 5.58
C ILE A 45 1.99 25.88 5.80
N GLY A 46 2.93 25.37 6.60
CA GLY A 46 4.25 25.95 6.81
C GLY A 46 5.33 25.32 5.93
N SER A 47 6.59 25.73 6.11
CA SER A 47 7.75 25.12 5.43
C SER A 47 8.11 23.72 5.95
N SER A 48 7.52 23.32 7.08
CA SER A 48 7.71 22.03 7.73
C SER A 48 6.43 21.63 8.47
N PHE A 49 6.26 20.34 8.71
CA PHE A 49 5.20 19.84 9.58
C PHE A 49 5.49 20.20 11.03
N GLY A 50 4.43 20.48 11.80
CA GLY A 50 4.54 20.54 13.25
C GLY A 50 4.71 19.15 13.85
N CYS A 51 5.26 19.05 15.06
CA CYS A 51 5.45 17.77 15.77
C CYS A 51 4.15 16.93 15.86
N GLY A 52 2.99 17.58 16.04
CA GLY A 52 1.70 16.88 16.04
C GLY A 52 1.27 16.34 14.68
N GLU A 53 1.59 17.05 13.59
CA GLU A 53 1.30 16.61 12.22
C GLU A 53 2.20 15.44 11.82
N GLU A 54 3.49 15.51 12.13
CA GLU A 54 4.44 14.41 11.90
C GLU A 54 4.01 13.13 12.62
N ALA A 55 3.69 13.24 13.91
CA ALA A 55 3.20 12.11 14.70
C ALA A 55 1.87 11.57 14.12
N CYS A 56 0.95 12.45 13.71
CA CYS A 56 -0.31 12.01 13.11
C CYS A 56 -0.09 11.25 11.79
N LEU A 57 0.78 11.75 10.91
CA LEU A 57 1.05 11.14 9.61
C LEU A 57 1.64 9.73 9.74
N SER A 58 2.63 9.52 10.62
CA SER A 58 3.19 8.19 10.90
C SER A 58 2.11 7.25 11.45
N ASN A 59 1.35 7.69 12.46
CA ASN A 59 0.28 6.89 13.05
C ASN A 59 -0.85 6.59 12.05
N CYS A 60 -1.16 7.50 11.13
CA CYS A 60 -2.25 7.31 10.16
C CYS A 60 -1.97 6.12 9.25
N VAL A 61 -0.74 6.01 8.73
CA VAL A 61 -0.33 4.91 7.86
C VAL A 61 -0.25 3.61 8.65
N GLU A 62 0.46 3.61 9.79
CA GLU A 62 0.64 2.42 10.64
C GLU A 62 -0.71 1.82 11.07
N ARG A 63 -1.61 2.65 11.60
CA ARG A 63 -2.93 2.18 12.05
C ARG A 63 -3.79 1.65 10.91
N PHE A 64 -3.68 2.21 9.71
CA PHE A 64 -4.40 1.68 8.56
C PHE A 64 -3.89 0.29 8.16
N LEU A 65 -2.57 0.11 8.11
CA LEU A 65 -1.96 -1.17 7.76
C LEU A 65 -2.30 -2.24 8.81
N ASP A 66 -2.16 -1.92 10.10
CA ASP A 66 -2.50 -2.82 11.20
C ASP A 66 -3.96 -3.26 11.16
N THR A 67 -4.87 -2.29 10.97
CA THR A 67 -6.31 -2.57 10.90
C THR A 67 -6.65 -3.41 9.67
N SER A 68 -6.02 -3.11 8.52
CA SER A 68 -6.23 -3.87 7.29
C SER A 68 -5.77 -5.32 7.44
N LEU A 69 -4.58 -5.54 8.02
CA LEU A 69 -4.07 -6.87 8.29
C LEU A 69 -4.96 -7.64 9.27
N PHE A 70 -5.41 -6.97 10.33
CA PHE A 70 -6.35 -7.55 11.29
C PHE A 70 -7.64 -8.02 10.60
N ILE A 71 -8.25 -7.19 9.75
CA ILE A 71 -9.47 -7.52 9.01
C ILE A 71 -9.22 -8.72 8.09
N VAL A 72 -8.13 -8.71 7.31
CA VAL A 72 -7.79 -9.81 6.40
C VAL A 72 -7.62 -11.12 7.17
N ASN A 73 -6.86 -11.11 8.27
CA ASN A 73 -6.67 -12.29 9.11
C ASN A 73 -8.00 -12.82 9.65
N LYS A 74 -8.89 -11.94 10.11
CA LYS A 74 -10.21 -12.34 10.61
C LYS A 74 -11.09 -12.95 9.51
N LEU A 75 -11.06 -12.38 8.30
CA LEU A 75 -11.78 -12.95 7.16
C LEU A 75 -11.24 -14.33 6.75
N GLN A 76 -9.92 -14.54 6.85
CA GLN A 76 -9.30 -15.84 6.58
C GLN A 76 -9.68 -16.89 7.64
N GLU A 77 -9.64 -16.52 8.92
CA GLU A 77 -10.11 -17.38 10.02
C GLU A 77 -11.57 -17.83 9.81
N GLN A 78 -12.46 -16.89 9.43
CA GLN A 78 -13.86 -17.20 9.17
C GLN A 78 -14.05 -18.12 7.96
N ARG A 79 -13.28 -17.92 6.87
CA ARG A 79 -13.33 -18.82 5.71
C ARG A 79 -12.91 -20.26 6.05
N GLY A 80 -11.89 -20.43 6.89
CA GLY A 80 -11.45 -21.75 7.36
C GLY A 80 -12.42 -22.45 8.30
N GLN A 81 -13.33 -21.71 8.94
CA GLN A 81 -14.41 -22.29 9.76
C GLN A 81 -15.63 -22.71 8.92
N MET A 82 -15.73 -22.25 7.67
CA MET A 82 -16.82 -22.56 6.74
C MET A 82 -16.48 -23.71 5.78
N SER A 83 -15.26 -24.28 5.86
CA SER A 83 -14.81 -25.48 5.16
C SER A 83 -14.77 -26.67 6.09
#